data_AF-A0A8H6GI95-F1
#
_entry.id   AF-A0A8H6GI95-F1
#
_cell.length_a   1.000
_cell.length_b   1.000
_cell.length_c   1.000
_cell.angle_alpha   90.00
_cell.angle_beta   90.00
_cell.angle_gamma   90.00
#
_symmetry.space_group_name_H-M   'P 1'
#
loop_
_entity.id
_entity.type
_entity.pdbx_description
1 polymer ?
#
loop_
_entity_poly.entity_id
_entity_poly.type
_entity_poly.pdbx_seq_one_letter_code
_entity_poly.pdbx_strand_id
1 'polypeptide(L)'
;MVSHARENGGNVLGLEDVIADGPTLMWLIAVTVDTAENQEKIYPLTLEYRAAVNAYATAIGINKNWEYLNYALGDQNPLSHYGARNIETMRKASEQYDPRGVFQRFRGSGFKMRE
;
A
#
# COMPACT_ATOMS: atom_id res chain seq x y z
N MET A 1 -2.21 -17.43 3.17
CA MET A 1 -2.83 -16.41 2.29
C MET A 1 -2.45 -16.62 0.83
N VAL A 2 -1.17 -16.50 0.44
CA VAL A 2 -0.76 -16.62 -0.97
C VAL A 2 -1.07 -18.00 -1.59
N SER A 3 -0.75 -19.11 -0.91
CA SER A 3 -1.05 -20.46 -1.44
C SER A 3 -2.54 -20.66 -1.70
N HIS A 4 -3.39 -20.28 -0.75
CA HIS A 4 -4.84 -20.33 -0.89
C HIS A 4 -5.37 -19.41 -2.00
N ALA A 5 -4.79 -18.21 -2.16
CA ALA A 5 -5.19 -17.31 -3.24
C ALA A 5 -4.87 -17.91 -4.61
N ARG A 6 -3.70 -18.55 -4.79
CA ARG A 6 -3.33 -19.22 -6.05
C ARG A 6 -4.33 -20.29 -6.47
N GLU A 7 -4.86 -21.04 -5.50
CA GLU A 7 -5.90 -22.06 -5.75
C GLU A 7 -7.24 -21.45 -6.21
N ASN A 8 -7.46 -20.15 -5.96
CA ASN A 8 -8.72 -19.45 -6.21
C ASN A 8 -8.58 -18.29 -7.24
N GLY A 9 -7.57 -18.33 -8.11
CA GLY A 9 -7.39 -17.34 -9.19
C GLY A 9 -6.42 -16.19 -8.89
N GLY A 10 -5.71 -16.25 -7.78
CA GLY A 10 -4.65 -15.31 -7.39
C GLY A 10 -5.12 -14.19 -6.45
N ASN A 11 -4.20 -13.26 -6.15
CA ASN A 11 -4.46 -12.08 -5.32
C ASN A 11 -3.98 -10.79 -6.03
N VAL A 12 -4.77 -9.73 -5.93
CA VAL A 12 -4.47 -8.43 -6.57
C VAL A 12 -3.30 -7.68 -5.89
N LEU A 13 -2.89 -8.10 -4.69
CA LEU A 13 -1.85 -7.43 -3.91
C LEU A 13 -0.41 -7.69 -4.41
N GLY A 14 -0.21 -8.66 -5.32
CA GLY A 14 1.12 -9.01 -5.85
C GLY A 14 2.08 -9.64 -4.83
N LEU A 15 1.53 -10.29 -3.79
CA LEU A 15 2.32 -10.82 -2.67
C LEU A 15 3.19 -12.02 -3.05
N GLU A 16 2.88 -12.69 -4.15
CA GLU A 16 3.62 -13.84 -4.66
C GLU A 16 5.11 -13.54 -4.80
N ASP A 17 5.46 -12.35 -5.29
CA ASP A 17 6.84 -11.92 -5.48
C ASP A 17 7.46 -11.39 -4.18
N VAL A 18 6.64 -10.74 -3.33
CA VAL A 18 7.07 -10.16 -2.05
C VAL A 18 7.56 -11.23 -1.06
N ILE A 19 6.91 -12.39 -1.04
CA ILE A 19 7.22 -13.49 -0.10
C ILE A 19 8.00 -14.65 -0.75
N ALA A 20 8.47 -14.49 -2.00
CA ALA A 20 9.05 -15.58 -2.78
C ALA A 20 10.28 -16.22 -2.11
N ASP A 21 11.02 -15.45 -1.32
CA ASP A 21 12.21 -15.84 -0.59
C ASP A 21 11.96 -16.17 0.90
N GLY A 22 10.71 -16.15 1.35
CA GLY A 22 10.33 -16.64 2.68
C GLY A 22 9.31 -15.78 3.43
N PRO A 23 9.01 -16.17 4.69
CA PRO A 23 8.10 -15.43 5.56
C PRO A 23 8.55 -13.97 5.73
N THR A 24 7.62 -13.04 5.54
CA THR A 24 7.85 -11.60 5.64
C THR A 24 6.92 -11.00 6.68
N LEU A 25 7.42 -10.03 7.45
CA LEU A 25 6.62 -9.24 8.38
C LEU A 25 6.15 -7.95 7.71
N MET A 26 4.84 -7.73 7.68
CA MET A 26 4.27 -6.41 7.43
C MET A 26 4.18 -5.67 8.76
N TRP A 27 4.70 -4.45 8.81
CA TRP A 27 4.68 -3.62 10.01
C TRP A 27 3.83 -2.36 9.78
N LEU A 28 3.24 -1.84 10.85
CA LEU A 28 2.39 -0.64 10.85
C LEU A 28 2.90 0.31 11.92
N ILE A 29 2.98 1.60 11.57
CA ILE A 29 3.03 2.69 12.55
C ILE A 29 1.66 3.35 12.61
N ALA A 30 1.09 3.43 13.82
CA ALA A 30 -0.12 4.19 14.10
C ALA A 30 0.18 5.15 15.24
N VAL A 31 0.02 6.44 14.99
CA VAL A 31 0.24 7.49 15.98
C VAL A 31 -1.04 8.32 16.06
N THR A 32 -1.51 8.54 17.28
CA THR A 32 -2.70 9.33 17.57
C THR A 32 -2.38 10.40 18.60
N VAL A 33 -3.06 11.53 18.48
CA VAL A 33 -2.93 12.69 19.35
C VAL A 33 -4.31 13.29 19.60
N ASP A 34 -4.45 14.06 20.65
CA ASP A 34 -5.70 14.62 21.15
C ASP A 34 -6.12 15.95 20.50
N THR A 35 -5.19 16.64 19.82
CA THR A 35 -5.43 17.95 19.21
C THR A 35 -4.85 18.07 17.80
N ALA A 36 -5.44 18.95 16.98
CA ALA A 36 -4.93 19.26 15.65
C ALA A 36 -3.51 19.89 15.70
N GLU A 37 -3.22 20.71 16.70
CA GLU A 37 -1.89 21.29 16.91
C GLU A 37 -0.84 20.19 17.18
N ASN A 38 -1.18 19.19 18.00
CA ASN A 38 -0.30 18.04 18.20
C ASN A 38 -0.17 17.18 16.93
N GLN A 39 -1.19 17.15 16.07
CA GLN A 39 -1.16 16.42 14.81
C GLN A 39 -0.12 17.02 13.85
N GLU A 40 -0.04 18.35 13.79
CA GLU A 40 0.97 19.06 13.00
C GLU A 40 2.39 18.79 13.51
N LYS A 41 2.57 18.69 14.83
CA LYS A 41 3.87 18.39 15.46
C LYS A 41 4.30 16.93 15.24
N ILE A 42 3.38 15.98 15.35
CA ILE A 42 3.69 14.55 15.33
C ILE A 42 3.84 13.98 13.92
N TYR A 43 3.22 14.60 12.91
CA TYR A 43 3.28 14.15 11.52
C TYR A 43 4.72 14.04 10.99
N PRO A 44 5.59 15.08 11.05
CA PRO A 44 6.97 14.96 10.57
C PRO A 44 7.77 13.90 11.34
N LEU A 45 7.57 13.78 12.66
CA LEU A 45 8.23 12.75 13.48
C LEU A 45 7.81 11.33 13.09
N THR A 46 6.53 11.15 12.71
CA THR A 46 6.01 9.88 12.22
C THR A 46 6.67 9.49 10.90
N LEU A 47 6.83 10.44 9.98
CA LEU A 47 7.52 10.21 8.70
C LEU A 47 9.00 9.91 8.90
N GLU A 48 9.68 10.64 9.78
CA GLU A 48 11.09 10.43 10.13
C GLU A 48 11.30 9.03 10.72
N TYR A 49 10.48 8.64 11.70
CA TYR A 49 10.54 7.31 12.29
C TYR A 49 10.32 6.20 11.24
N ARG A 50 9.31 6.37 10.36
CA ARG A 50 9.06 5.40 9.28
C ARG A 50 10.24 5.29 8.32
N ALA A 51 10.84 6.42 7.96
CA ALA A 51 12.03 6.46 7.12
C ALA A 51 13.21 5.77 7.79
N ALA A 52 13.45 6.00 9.09
CA ALA A 52 14.53 5.36 9.83
C ALA A 52 14.39 3.83 9.90
N VAL A 53 13.18 3.31 10.18
CA VAL A 53 12.90 1.87 10.19
C VAL A 53 13.13 1.26 8.81
N ASN A 54 12.60 1.88 7.75
CA ASN A 54 12.78 1.40 6.38
C ASN A 54 14.25 1.46 5.92
N ALA A 55 14.99 2.52 6.28
CA ALA A 55 16.40 2.65 5.98
C ALA A 55 17.23 1.55 6.65
N TYR A 56 16.94 1.25 7.93
CA TYR A 56 17.59 0.15 8.63
C TYR A 56 17.26 -1.21 8.00
N ALA A 57 16.00 -1.47 7.68
CA ALA A 57 15.58 -2.70 6.99
C ALA A 57 16.27 -2.85 5.62
N THR A 58 16.45 -1.75 4.88
CA THR A 58 17.21 -1.75 3.62
C THR A 58 18.69 -2.05 3.87
N ALA A 59 19.29 -1.45 4.90
CA ALA A 59 20.71 -1.64 5.22
C ALA A 59 21.06 -3.09 5.56
N ILE A 60 20.13 -3.83 6.19
CA ILE A 60 20.30 -5.27 6.49
C ILE A 60 19.73 -6.19 5.40
N GLY A 61 19.26 -5.63 4.28
CA GLY A 61 18.82 -6.40 3.11
C GLY A 61 17.46 -7.11 3.24
N ILE A 62 16.61 -6.72 4.20
CA ILE A 62 15.31 -7.37 4.44
C ILE A 62 14.11 -6.53 3.97
N ASN A 63 14.32 -5.28 3.58
CA ASN A 63 13.22 -4.42 3.15
C ASN A 63 12.64 -4.88 1.82
N LYS A 64 11.34 -5.22 1.81
CA LYS A 64 10.63 -5.64 0.60
C LYS A 64 10.21 -4.49 -0.31
N ASN A 65 10.31 -3.24 0.16
CA ASN A 65 9.83 -2.06 -0.56
C ASN A 65 8.41 -2.27 -1.12
N TRP A 66 7.52 -2.80 -0.28
CA TRP A 66 6.12 -3.05 -0.59
C TRP A 66 5.26 -2.37 0.46
N GLU A 67 4.18 -1.74 0.03
CA GLU A 67 3.30 -0.94 0.89
C GLU A 67 1.87 -1.48 0.85
N TYR A 68 1.26 -1.64 2.02
CA TYR A 68 -0.12 -2.08 2.11
C TYR A 68 -1.07 -0.88 2.06
N LEU A 69 -1.94 -0.84 1.04
CA LEU A 69 -2.86 0.27 0.79
C LEU A 69 -3.67 0.68 2.02
N ASN A 70 -4.16 -0.29 2.81
CA ASN A 70 -5.00 0.00 3.98
C ASN A 70 -4.24 0.68 5.12
N TYR A 71 -2.91 0.64 5.12
CA TYR A 71 -2.03 1.21 6.15
C TYR A 71 -1.13 2.33 5.63
N ALA A 72 -1.27 2.70 4.36
CA ALA A 72 -0.45 3.71 3.73
C ALA A 72 -0.94 5.14 4.06
N LEU A 73 0.00 6.04 4.28
CA LEU A 73 -0.23 7.48 4.40
C LEU A 73 -0.25 8.15 3.03
N GLY A 74 -0.78 9.38 2.95
CA GLY A 74 -0.98 10.10 1.68
C GLY A 74 0.29 10.39 0.88
N ASP A 75 1.47 10.26 1.49
CA ASP A 75 2.78 10.45 0.85
C ASP A 75 3.34 9.18 0.19
N GLN A 76 2.62 8.07 0.28
CA GLN A 76 3.00 6.75 -0.25
C GLN A 76 2.32 6.44 -1.59
N ASN A 77 2.76 5.38 -2.28
CA ASN A 77 2.18 4.95 -3.55
C ASN A 77 1.96 3.42 -3.58
N PRO A 78 1.08 2.88 -2.73
CA PRO A 78 0.92 1.44 -2.53
C PRO A 78 0.53 0.68 -3.80
N LEU A 79 -0.29 1.29 -4.66
CA LEU A 79 -0.74 0.65 -5.90
C LEU A 79 0.42 0.37 -6.88
N SER A 80 1.51 1.13 -6.82
CA SER A 80 2.68 0.86 -7.67
C SER A 80 3.36 -0.48 -7.39
N HIS A 81 3.15 -1.04 -6.20
CA HIS A 81 3.77 -2.29 -5.76
C HIS A 81 2.93 -3.54 -6.10
N TYR A 82 1.72 -3.38 -6.65
CA TYR A 82 0.83 -4.51 -6.92
C TYR A 82 1.17 -5.24 -8.22
N GLY A 83 2.01 -4.62 -9.06
CA GLY A 83 2.43 -5.14 -10.36
C GLY A 83 1.45 -4.81 -11.49
N ALA A 84 2.00 -4.62 -12.70
CA ALA A 84 1.26 -4.14 -13.87
C ALA A 84 0.03 -5.00 -14.22
N ARG A 85 0.14 -6.34 -14.09
CA ARG A 85 -0.99 -7.25 -14.36
C ARG A 85 -2.16 -7.02 -13.40
N ASN A 86 -1.88 -6.79 -12.12
CA ASN A 86 -2.92 -6.57 -11.13
C ASN A 86 -3.56 -5.19 -11.27
N ILE A 87 -2.76 -4.16 -11.58
CA ILE A 87 -3.27 -2.83 -11.94
C ILE A 87 -4.20 -2.90 -13.14
N GLU A 88 -3.81 -3.61 -14.19
CA GLU A 88 -4.64 -3.80 -15.38
C GLU A 88 -5.95 -4.55 -15.08
N THR A 89 -5.91 -5.58 -14.23
CA THR A 89 -7.12 -6.27 -13.76
C THR A 89 -8.05 -5.32 -13.00
N MET A 90 -7.52 -4.48 -12.10
CA MET A 90 -8.33 -3.48 -11.39
C MET A 90 -8.90 -2.42 -12.32
N ARG A 91 -8.13 -1.99 -13.34
CA ARG A 91 -8.60 -1.05 -14.37
C ARG A 91 -9.77 -1.63 -15.16
N LYS A 92 -9.65 -2.87 -15.66
CA LYS A 92 -10.74 -3.56 -16.36
C LYS A 92 -11.99 -3.70 -15.50
N ALA A 93 -11.84 -4.06 -14.23
CA ALA A 93 -12.95 -4.14 -13.29
C ALA A 93 -13.60 -2.76 -13.07
N SER A 94 -12.80 -1.70 -12.92
CA SER A 94 -13.31 -0.33 -12.79
C SER A 94 -14.09 0.09 -14.03
N GLU A 95 -13.62 -0.23 -15.23
CA GLU A 95 -14.31 0.11 -16.49
C GLU A 95 -15.62 -0.66 -16.66
N GLN A 96 -15.64 -1.93 -16.25
CA GLN A 96 -16.82 -2.79 -16.34
C GLN A 96 -17.92 -2.35 -15.36
N TYR A 97 -17.55 -2.04 -14.12
CA TYR A 97 -18.52 -1.85 -13.03
C TYR A 97 -18.72 -0.38 -12.62
N ASP A 98 -17.78 0.50 -12.93
CA ASP A 98 -17.88 1.96 -12.74
C ASP A 98 -17.47 2.71 -14.02
N PRO A 99 -18.23 2.54 -15.14
CA PRO A 99 -17.86 3.11 -16.44
C PRO A 99 -17.85 4.65 -16.46
N ARG A 100 -18.47 5.30 -15.47
CA ARG A 100 -18.42 6.76 -15.30
C ARG A 100 -17.25 7.23 -14.42
N GLY A 101 -16.49 6.29 -13.86
CA GLY A 101 -15.36 6.55 -12.97
C GLY A 101 -15.76 7.32 -11.72
N VAL A 102 -16.96 7.08 -11.17
CA VAL A 102 -17.46 7.79 -9.98
C VAL A 102 -16.46 7.68 -8.82
N PHE A 103 -15.89 6.50 -8.58
CA PHE A 103 -14.94 6.30 -7.48
C PHE A 103 -13.55 6.86 -7.79
N GLN A 104 -13.13 6.88 -9.05
CA GLN A 104 -11.88 7.52 -9.45
C GLN A 104 -11.98 9.05 -9.44
N ARG A 105 -13.14 9.62 -9.78
CA ARG A 105 -13.34 11.07 -9.90
C ARG A 105 -13.79 11.72 -8.61
N PHE A 106 -14.88 11.24 -8.01
CA PHE A 106 -15.57 11.95 -6.94
C PHE A 106 -15.14 11.53 -5.53
N ARG A 107 -14.47 10.38 -5.37
CA ARG A 107 -13.87 10.04 -4.08
C ARG A 107 -12.67 10.95 -3.84
N GLY A 108 -12.75 11.78 -2.78
CA GLY A 108 -11.66 12.69 -2.38
C GLY A 108 -10.56 12.04 -1.54
N SER A 109 -10.74 10.80 -1.09
CA SER A 109 -9.83 10.07 -0.21
C SER A 109 -9.34 8.75 -0.82
N GLY A 110 -8.26 8.22 -0.25
CA GLY A 110 -7.66 6.96 -0.67
C GLY A 110 -6.78 7.09 -1.92
N PHE A 111 -6.22 5.96 -2.33
CA PHE A 111 -5.33 5.87 -3.48
C PHE A 111 -6.11 5.57 -4.75
N LYS A 112 -5.76 6.27 -5.83
CA LYS A 112 -6.40 6.16 -7.14
C LYS A 112 -5.46 5.44 -8.10
N MET A 113 -6.03 4.68 -9.02
CA MET A 113 -5.28 4.15 -10.16
C MET A 113 -5.04 5.34 -11.09
N ARG A 114 -3.85 5.93 -11.02
CA ARG A 114 -3.47 7.03 -11.92
C ARG A 114 -3.42 6.48 -13.34
N GLU A 115 -3.75 7.34 -14.31
CA GLU A 115 -3.57 7.04 -15.75
C GLU A 115 -2.11 6.72 -16.07
#